data_AF-A0A347UB14-F1
#
_entry.id   AF-A0A347UB14-F1
#
_cell.length_a   1.000
_cell.length_b   1.000
_cell.length_c   1.000
_cell.angle_alpha   90.00
_cell.angle_beta   90.00
_cell.angle_gamma   90.00
#
_symmetry.space_group_name_H-M   'P 1'
#
loop_
_entity.id
_entity.type
_entity.pdbx_description
1 polymer ?
#
loop_
_entity_poly.entity_id
_entity_poly.type
_entity_poly.pdbx_seq_one_letter_code
_entity_poly.pdbx_strand_id
1 'polypeptide(L)'
;MDVKITTEKMKIAMDVTSYSELASQLNITLSTIDSWKKRNAIPNKYLLKVAEETGVSLDWLSSEDKPTFHISGGTKNISQVNGGTINQGSENEDELELFEEFKKIENLAKMTKKMNFLKEELEKIKKELINYL
;
A
#
# COMPACT_ATOMS: atom_id res chain seq x y z
N MET A 1 5.93 14.14 -14.46
CA MET A 1 6.36 13.03 -13.59
C MET A 1 7.39 13.55 -12.61
N ASP A 2 6.97 13.68 -11.36
CA ASP A 2 7.88 13.97 -10.24
C ASP A 2 8.57 12.68 -9.80
N VAL A 3 9.88 12.59 -9.99
CA VAL A 3 10.66 11.40 -9.62
C VAL A 3 10.58 11.08 -8.14
N LYS A 4 10.49 12.08 -7.27
CA LYS A 4 10.39 11.87 -5.83
C LYS A 4 9.07 11.16 -5.51
N ILE A 5 7.96 11.67 -6.03
CA ILE A 5 6.63 11.06 -5.86
C ILE A 5 6.62 9.65 -6.45
N THR A 6 7.10 9.47 -7.67
CA THR A 6 7.14 8.16 -8.32
C THR A 6 7.99 7.16 -7.56
N THR A 7 9.15 7.54 -7.01
CA THR A 7 9.97 6.62 -6.20
C THR A 7 9.33 6.25 -4.85
N GLU A 8 8.52 7.13 -4.25
CA GLU A 8 7.71 6.77 -3.08
C GLU A 8 6.56 5.83 -3.46
N LYS A 9 5.89 6.07 -4.59
CA LYS A 9 4.87 5.15 -5.12
C LYS A 9 5.43 3.75 -5.40
N MET A 10 6.65 3.67 -5.95
CA MET A 10 7.35 2.39 -6.11
C MET A 10 7.56 1.67 -4.77
N LYS A 11 7.94 2.41 -3.72
CA LYS A 11 8.09 1.81 -2.38
C LYS A 11 6.78 1.25 -1.84
N ILE A 12 5.69 1.99 -1.99
CA ILE A 12 4.35 1.58 -1.55
C ILE A 12 3.91 0.33 -2.33
N ALA A 13 4.08 0.30 -3.64
CA ALA A 13 3.69 -0.83 -4.47
C ALA A 13 4.48 -2.10 -4.14
N MET A 14 5.78 -1.97 -3.83
CA MET A 14 6.66 -3.08 -3.50
C MET A 14 6.64 -3.46 -2.00
N ASP A 15 5.78 -2.83 -1.20
CA ASP A 15 5.65 -3.03 0.25
C ASP A 15 6.98 -2.89 1.01
N VAL A 16 7.75 -1.85 0.67
CA VAL A 16 9.05 -1.55 1.30
C VAL A 16 9.05 -0.21 2.01
N THR A 17 9.83 -0.13 3.09
CA THR A 17 9.87 1.07 3.94
C THR A 17 11.04 1.98 3.60
N SER A 18 12.11 1.44 3.00
CA SER A 18 13.34 2.16 2.68
C SER A 18 13.73 2.11 1.19
N TYR A 19 14.48 3.13 0.74
CA TYR A 19 15.05 3.12 -0.62
C TYR A 19 16.11 2.03 -0.81
N SER A 20 16.75 1.56 0.27
CA SER A 20 17.72 0.47 0.17
C SER A 20 17.04 -0.87 -0.10
N GLU A 21 15.87 -1.11 0.51
CA GLU A 21 15.04 -2.27 0.23
C GLU A 21 14.51 -2.23 -1.21
N LEU A 22 14.02 -1.07 -1.66
CA LEU A 22 13.62 -0.86 -3.06
C LEU A 22 14.76 -1.16 -4.04
N ALA A 23 15.96 -0.65 -3.76
CA ALA A 23 17.13 -0.92 -4.60
C ALA A 23 17.47 -2.42 -4.66
N SER A 24 17.36 -3.10 -3.52
CA SER A 24 17.61 -4.54 -3.42
C SER A 24 16.60 -5.35 -4.24
N GLN A 25 15.30 -5.06 -4.14
CA GLN A 25 14.27 -5.75 -4.94
C GLN A 25 14.41 -5.45 -6.45
N LEU A 26 14.78 -4.22 -6.81
CA LEU A 26 15.02 -3.84 -8.20
C LEU A 26 16.36 -4.37 -8.76
N ASN A 27 17.21 -4.96 -7.93
CA ASN A 27 18.56 -5.42 -8.26
C ASN A 27 19.45 -4.28 -8.80
N ILE A 28 19.44 -3.15 -8.11
CA ILE A 28 20.25 -1.96 -8.40
C ILE A 28 20.91 -1.43 -7.13
N THR A 29 21.82 -0.48 -7.27
CA THR A 29 22.44 0.19 -6.11
C THR A 29 21.59 1.36 -5.63
N LEU A 30 21.68 1.70 -4.33
CA LEU A 30 21.04 2.92 -3.79
C LEU A 30 21.48 4.18 -4.55
N SER A 31 22.76 4.25 -4.94
CA SER A 31 23.30 5.34 -5.77
C SER A 31 22.58 5.49 -7.12
N THR A 32 22.05 4.40 -7.67
CA THR A 32 21.27 4.43 -8.92
C THR A 32 19.94 5.16 -8.69
N ILE A 33 19.25 4.91 -7.58
CA ILE A 33 18.02 5.61 -7.19
C ILE A 33 18.31 7.10 -6.94
N ASP A 34 19.40 7.42 -6.24
CA ASP A 34 19.81 8.81 -6.03
C ASP A 34 20.13 9.52 -7.34
N SER A 35 20.71 8.81 -8.30
CA SER A 35 20.97 9.32 -9.64
C SER A 35 19.69 9.61 -10.42
N TRP A 36 18.62 8.83 -10.22
CA TRP A 36 17.30 9.14 -10.80
C TRP A 36 16.75 10.45 -10.25
N LYS A 37 16.80 10.63 -8.93
CA LYS A 37 16.36 11.86 -8.25
C LYS A 37 17.14 13.09 -8.74
N LYS A 38 18.47 12.98 -8.84
CA LYS A 38 19.34 14.06 -9.34
C LYS A 38 19.09 14.42 -10.80
N ARG A 39 18.86 13.42 -11.65
CA ARG A 39 18.61 13.62 -13.09
C ARG A 39 17.14 13.90 -13.41
N ASN A 40 16.27 13.86 -12.40
CA ASN A 40 14.82 13.95 -12.54
C ASN A 40 14.27 13.02 -13.65
N ALA A 41 14.83 11.80 -13.76
CA ALA A 41 14.39 10.80 -14.72
C ALA A 41 14.56 9.37 -14.20
N ILE A 42 13.50 8.56 -14.33
CA ILE A 42 13.51 7.12 -14.05
C ILE A 42 13.46 6.37 -15.39
N PRO A 43 14.38 5.43 -15.67
CA PRO A 43 14.30 4.62 -16.88
C PRO A 43 13.02 3.75 -16.89
N ASN A 44 12.27 3.80 -18.01
CA ASN A 44 10.98 3.10 -18.16
C ASN A 44 11.03 1.62 -17.78
N LYS A 45 12.15 0.93 -18.05
CA LYS A 45 12.32 -0.48 -17.69
C LYS A 45 12.05 -0.77 -16.20
N TYR A 46 12.33 0.18 -15.29
CA TYR A 46 12.08 0.00 -13.87
C TYR A 46 10.64 0.30 -13.49
N LEU A 47 9.98 1.23 -14.19
CA LEU A 47 8.53 1.45 -14.04
C LEU A 47 7.75 0.21 -14.47
N LEU A 48 8.12 -0.38 -15.61
CA LEU A 48 7.53 -1.63 -16.10
C LEU A 48 7.76 -2.77 -15.12
N LYS A 49 9.00 -2.94 -14.63
CA LYS A 49 9.31 -3.98 -13.64
C LYS A 49 8.42 -3.89 -12.40
N VAL A 50 8.28 -2.69 -11.83
CA VAL A 50 7.41 -2.49 -10.65
C VAL A 50 5.95 -2.79 -10.99
N ALA A 51 5.46 -2.31 -12.14
CA ALA A 51 4.10 -2.58 -12.60
C ALA A 51 3.83 -4.09 -12.80
N GLU A 52 4.78 -4.82 -13.37
CA GLU A 52 4.68 -6.27 -13.59
C GLU A 52 4.72 -7.07 -12.28
N GLU A 53 5.62 -6.72 -11.35
CA GLU A 53 5.78 -7.44 -10.09
C GLU A 53 4.63 -7.19 -9.10
N THR A 54 4.02 -6.00 -9.14
CA THR A 54 3.02 -5.57 -8.14
C THR A 54 1.60 -5.45 -8.70
N GLY A 55 1.44 -5.44 -10.03
CA GLY A 55 0.15 -5.29 -10.72
C GLY A 55 -0.38 -3.85 -10.80
N VAL A 56 0.38 -2.85 -10.33
CA VAL A 56 -0.01 -1.43 -10.43
C VAL A 56 0.13 -0.92 -11.87
N SER A 57 -0.67 0.08 -12.25
CA SER A 57 -0.58 0.67 -13.59
C SER A 57 0.60 1.64 -13.73
N LEU A 58 1.14 1.76 -14.95
CA LEU A 58 2.18 2.74 -15.27
C LEU A 58 1.68 4.19 -15.09
N ASP A 59 0.40 4.43 -15.38
CA ASP A 59 -0.24 5.72 -15.19
C ASP A 59 -0.26 6.11 -13.71
N TRP A 60 -0.52 5.15 -12.82
CA TRP A 60 -0.48 5.41 -11.38
C TRP A 60 0.93 5.78 -10.89
N LEU A 61 1.96 5.05 -11.35
CA LEU A 61 3.35 5.37 -11.03
C LEU A 61 3.76 6.76 -11.55
N SER A 62 3.23 7.15 -12.70
CA SER A 62 3.60 8.38 -13.41
C SER A 62 2.78 9.60 -13.00
N SER A 63 1.62 9.41 -12.37
CA SER A 63 0.73 10.50 -11.99
C SER A 63 1.34 11.38 -10.91
N GLU A 64 1.04 12.67 -10.97
CA GLU A 64 1.49 13.66 -9.98
C GLU A 64 0.57 13.69 -8.75
N ASP A 65 -0.58 13.04 -8.85
CA ASP A 65 -1.49 12.83 -7.74
C ASP A 65 -0.86 11.96 -6.65
N LYS A 66 -1.29 12.19 -5.41
CA LYS A 66 -0.93 11.35 -4.26
C LYS A 66 -1.17 9.88 -4.58
N PRO A 67 -0.44 8.93 -3.94
CA PRO A 67 -0.70 7.51 -4.12
C PRO A 67 -2.17 7.19 -3.85
N THR A 68 -2.94 7.00 -4.91
CA THR A 68 -4.32 6.52 -4.90
C THR A 68 -4.32 5.02 -5.10
N PHE A 69 -5.03 4.24 -4.28
CA PHE A 69 -5.12 2.80 -4.55
C PHE A 69 -6.02 2.57 -5.76
N HIS A 70 -5.44 2.46 -6.96
CA HIS A 70 -6.16 1.95 -8.12
C HIS A 70 -6.21 0.43 -8.03
N ILE A 71 -7.36 -0.10 -7.62
CA ILE A 71 -7.62 -1.54 -7.72
C ILE A 71 -7.73 -1.87 -9.21
N SER A 72 -6.64 -2.35 -9.80
CA SER A 72 -6.62 -2.97 -11.12
C SER A 72 -7.35 -4.32 -11.04
N GLY A 73 -8.67 -4.27 -10.97
CA GLY A 73 -9.53 -5.44 -11.12
C GLY A 73 -9.43 -5.91 -12.57
N GLY A 74 -8.85 -7.09 -12.77
CA GLY A 74 -8.63 -7.70 -14.08
C GLY A 74 -9.83 -7.61 -15.01
N THR A 75 -9.54 -7.18 -16.25
CA THR A 75 -10.32 -7.33 -17.48
C THR A 75 -11.72 -7.93 -17.33
N LYS A 76 -12.74 -7.09 -17.16
CA LYS A 76 -14.09 -7.36 -17.68
C LYS A 76 -14.64 -6.07 -18.29
N ASN A 77 -14.62 -6.06 -19.63
CA ASN A 77 -15.28 -5.14 -20.55
C ASN A 77 -16.31 -4.19 -19.92
N ILE A 78 -15.96 -2.91 -19.73
CA ILE A 78 -16.95 -1.83 -19.68
C ILE A 78 -17.00 -1.26 -21.08
N SER A 79 -17.97 -1.76 -21.85
CA SER A 79 -18.32 -1.19 -23.14
C SER A 79 -18.60 0.30 -22.95
N GLN A 80 -18.05 1.11 -23.85
CA GLN A 80 -18.32 2.54 -24.06
C GLN A 80 -19.60 3.03 -23.36
N VAL A 81 -19.45 3.87 -22.33
CA VAL A 81 -20.52 4.79 -21.95
C VAL A 81 -20.15 6.17 -22.50
N ASN A 82 -21.00 6.62 -23.41
CA ASN A 82 -20.84 7.83 -24.21
C ASN A 82 -20.65 9.09 -23.36
N GLY A 83 -19.66 9.90 -23.72
CA GLY A 83 -19.79 11.36 -23.76
C GLY A 83 -20.06 12.12 -22.46
N GLY A 84 -19.44 11.73 -21.34
CA GLY A 84 -19.51 12.51 -20.09
C GLY A 84 -18.14 12.91 -19.58
N THR A 85 -17.82 14.20 -19.65
CA THR A 85 -16.73 14.81 -18.91
C THR A 85 -16.90 14.48 -17.42
N ILE A 86 -16.07 13.61 -16.85
CA ILE A 86 -16.05 13.41 -15.40
C ILE A 86 -15.27 14.57 -14.78
N ASN A 87 -16.02 15.56 -14.32
CA ASN A 87 -15.52 16.67 -13.55
C ASN A 87 -14.95 16.16 -12.22
N GLN A 88 -13.73 16.60 -11.92
CA GLN A 88 -13.15 16.67 -10.58
C GLN A 88 -14.14 17.37 -9.63
N GLY A 89 -14.59 16.66 -8.60
CA GLY A 89 -15.36 17.25 -7.49
C GLY A 89 -16.55 16.40 -7.02
N SER A 90 -16.29 15.35 -6.26
CA SER A 90 -17.17 14.97 -5.16
C SER A 90 -16.35 14.21 -4.12
N GLU A 91 -16.00 14.89 -3.03
CA GLU A 91 -15.61 14.25 -1.78
C GLU A 91 -16.83 13.47 -1.32
N ASN A 92 -16.92 12.20 -1.69
CA ASN A 92 -18.02 11.34 -1.27
C ASN A 92 -17.78 11.02 0.21
N GLU A 93 -18.55 11.64 1.10
CA GLU A 93 -18.52 11.41 2.55
C GLU A 93 -18.61 9.90 2.89
N ASP A 94 -19.30 9.14 2.04
CA ASP A 94 -19.42 7.68 2.11
C ASP A 94 -18.07 6.94 2.01
N GLU A 95 -17.11 7.48 1.26
CA GLU A 95 -15.79 6.86 1.07
C GLU A 95 -14.91 7.09 2.31
N LEU A 96 -14.97 8.28 2.91
CA LEU A 96 -14.30 8.60 4.17
C LEU A 96 -14.87 7.80 5.34
N GLU A 97 -16.19 7.59 5.37
CA GLU A 97 -16.86 6.78 6.39
C GLU A 97 -16.42 5.31 6.30
N LEU A 98 -16.33 4.77 5.08
CA LEU A 98 -15.84 3.42 4.84
C LEU A 98 -14.37 3.24 5.27
N PHE A 99 -13.50 4.22 5.00
CA PHE A 99 -12.10 4.19 5.44
C PHE A 99 -11.96 4.22 6.97
N GLU A 100 -12.80 4.98 7.66
CA GLU A 100 -12.82 5.01 9.13
C GLU A 100 -13.39 3.70 9.73
N GLU A 101 -14.39 3.09 9.08
CA GLU A 101 -14.86 1.75 9.46
C GLU A 101 -13.77 0.69 9.32
N PHE A 102 -12.98 0.71 8.24
CA PHE A 102 -11.85 -0.21 8.06
C PHE A 102 -10.78 -0.04 9.16
N LYS A 103 -10.40 1.20 9.50
CA LYS A 103 -9.47 1.45 10.62
C LYS A 103 -10.03 0.92 11.95
N LYS A 104 -11.34 1.06 12.17
CA LYS A 104 -12.01 0.58 13.38
C LYS A 104 -11.98 -0.95 13.47
N ILE A 105 -12.21 -1.64 12.34
CA ILE A 105 -12.12 -3.11 12.24
C ILE A 105 -10.69 -3.58 12.50
N GLU A 106 -9.68 -2.91 11.95
CA GLU A 106 -8.27 -3.26 12.15
C GLU A 106 -7.85 -3.13 13.62
N ASN A 107 -8.23 -2.03 14.27
CA ASN A 107 -7.97 -1.80 15.69
C ASN A 107 -8.71 -2.81 16.58
N LEU A 108 -9.95 -3.17 16.21
CA LEU A 108 -10.71 -4.20 16.91
C LEU A 108 -10.03 -5.57 16.83
N ALA A 109 -9.50 -5.94 15.65
CA ALA A 109 -8.75 -7.18 15.48
C ALA A 109 -7.50 -7.22 16.36
N LYS A 110 -6.76 -6.11 16.47
CA LYS A 110 -5.60 -5.98 17.38
C LYS A 110 -6.01 -6.16 18.85
N MET A 111 -7.13 -5.58 19.27
CA MET A 111 -7.66 -5.73 20.64
C MET A 111 -8.09 -7.16 20.94
N THR A 112 -8.80 -7.81 20.02
CA THR A 112 -9.22 -9.22 20.17
C THR A 112 -8.02 -10.14 20.32
N LYS A 113 -6.96 -9.93 19.53
CA LYS A 113 -5.71 -10.70 19.66
C LYS A 113 -5.08 -10.53 21.04
N LYS A 114 -5.01 -9.30 21.55
CA LYS A 114 -4.48 -9.01 22.90
C LYS A 114 -5.33 -9.62 24.00
N MET A 115 -6.66 -9.60 23.85
CA MET A 115 -7.60 -10.22 24.79
C MET A 115 -7.44 -11.74 24.85
N ASN A 116 -7.24 -12.40 23.71
CA ASN A 116 -7.00 -13.85 23.68
C ASN A 116 -5.68 -14.21 24.37
N PHE A 117 -4.62 -13.45 24.12
CA PHE A 117 -3.34 -13.63 24.82
C PHE A 117 -3.49 -13.53 26.34
N LEU A 118 -4.17 -12.48 26.83
CA LEU A 118 -4.38 -12.30 28.28
C LEU A 118 -5.25 -13.42 28.89
N LYS A 119 -6.23 -13.94 28.14
CA LYS A 119 -7.03 -15.09 28.58
C LYS A 119 -6.17 -16.34 28.72
N GLU A 120 -5.27 -16.59 27.77
CA GLU A 120 -4.34 -17.73 27.83
C GLU A 120 -3.37 -17.61 29.02
N GLU A 121 -2.82 -16.42 29.27
CA GLU A 121 -1.98 -16.18 30.45
C GLU A 121 -2.74 -16.39 31.77
N LEU A 122 -3.98 -15.89 31.86
CA LEU A 122 -4.83 -16.12 33.04
C LEU A 122 -5.09 -17.61 33.28
N GLU A 123 -5.38 -18.38 32.24
CA GLU A 123 -5.58 -19.83 32.36
C GLU A 123 -4.29 -20.55 32.78
N LYS A 124 -3.14 -20.09 32.31
CA LYS A 124 -1.85 -20.62 32.76
C LYS A 124 -1.62 -20.35 34.25
N ILE A 125 -1.86 -19.11 34.70
CA ILE A 125 -1.71 -18.73 36.11
C ILE A 125 -2.68 -19.52 37.00
N LYS A 126 -3.94 -19.70 36.57
CA LYS A 126 -4.92 -20.52 37.31
C LYS A 126 -4.45 -21.97 37.47
N LYS A 127 -3.92 -22.58 36.40
CA LYS A 127 -3.36 -23.94 36.46
C LYS A 127 -2.16 -24.04 37.40
N GLU A 128 -1.28 -23.04 37.38
CA GLU A 128 -0.16 -22.98 38.31
C GLU A 128 -0.66 -22.86 39.75
N LEU A 129 -1.66 -22.02 40.02
CA LEU A 129 -2.24 -21.84 41.35
C LEU A 129 -2.86 -23.12 41.94
N ILE A 130 -3.48 -23.95 41.09
CA ILE A 130 -4.04 -25.26 41.50
C ILE A 130 -2.94 -26.21 42.01
N ASN A 131 -1.71 -26.11 41.50
CA ASN A 131 -0.60 -26.94 41.96
C ASN A 131 -0.03 -26.49 43.32
N TYR A 132 -0.43 -25.32 43.83
CA TYR A 132 -0.03 -24.79 45.13
C TYR A 132 -1.09 -24.95 46.23
N LEU A 133 -2.28 -25.47 45.89
CA LEU A 133 -3.36 -25.82 46.82
C LEU A 133 -3.40 -27.34 47.04
#